data_AF-A0A6B3ICE4-F1
#
_entry.id   AF-A0A6B3ICE4-F1
#
_cell.length_a   1.000
_cell.length_b   1.000
_cell.length_c   1.000
_cell.angle_alpha   90.00
_cell.angle_beta   90.00
_cell.angle_gamma   90.00
#
_symmetry.space_group_name_H-M   'P 1'
#
loop_
_entity.id
_entity.type
_entity.pdbx_description
1 polymer ?
#
loop_
_entity_poly.entity_id
_entity_poly.type
_entity_poly.pdbx_seq_one_letter_code
_entity_poly.pdbx_strand_id
1 'polypeptide(L)'
;RAVRAAVAVELAHNFTLLHDDVIDEDTTRRHRPTAWAVFGVPDAIITGDAMLALAQRLLAEDTHPAAQRASARLSTCVIELCAGQQADCAFEERGPDEV
;
A
#
# COMPACT_ATOMS: atom_id res chain seq x y z
N ARG A 1 -13.17 19.42 7.84
CA ARG A 1 -12.20 19.52 6.72
C ARG A 1 -11.63 18.12 6.47
N ALA A 2 -11.43 17.70 5.24
CA ALA A 2 -11.08 16.30 4.90
C ALA A 2 -9.57 15.97 4.93
N VAL A 3 -8.75 16.79 5.60
CA VAL A 3 -7.28 16.67 5.54
C VAL A 3 -6.79 15.33 6.11
N ARG A 4 -7.34 14.88 7.24
CA ARG A 4 -6.97 13.58 7.84
C ARG A 4 -7.25 12.41 6.91
N ALA A 5 -8.41 12.42 6.24
CA ALA A 5 -8.77 11.40 5.26
C ALA A 5 -7.85 11.44 4.03
N ALA A 6 -7.50 12.63 3.54
CA ALA A 6 -6.54 12.77 2.43
C ALA A 6 -5.15 12.21 2.82
N VAL A 7 -4.67 12.51 4.02
CA VAL A 7 -3.40 11.96 4.52
C VAL A 7 -3.47 10.44 4.67
N ALA A 8 -4.58 9.88 5.14
CA ALA A 8 -4.75 8.44 5.24
C ALA A 8 -4.68 7.74 3.86
N VAL A 9 -5.26 8.34 2.82
CA VAL A 9 -5.16 7.83 1.44
C VAL A 9 -3.73 7.89 0.94
N GLU A 10 -3.02 9.01 1.14
CA GLU A 10 -1.61 9.13 0.71
C GLU A 10 -0.67 8.17 1.44
N LEU A 11 -0.90 7.94 2.74
CA LEU A 11 -0.15 6.94 3.51
C LEU A 11 -0.40 5.53 2.98
N ALA A 12 -1.66 5.16 2.73
CA ALA A 12 -1.99 3.87 2.15
C ALA A 12 -1.39 3.71 0.74
N HIS A 13 -1.45 4.73 -0.10
CA HIS A 13 -0.85 4.72 -1.43
C HIS A 13 0.67 4.51 -1.38
N ASN A 14 1.39 5.22 -0.51
CA ASN A 14 2.83 5.04 -0.41
C ASN A 14 3.22 3.72 0.25
N PHE A 15 2.41 3.19 1.18
CA PHE A 15 2.57 1.83 1.70
C PHE A 15 2.57 0.81 0.56
N THR A 16 1.58 0.87 -0.34
CA THR A 16 1.49 -0.10 -1.43
C THR A 16 2.68 0.01 -2.35
N LEU A 17 3.14 1.22 -2.69
CA LEU A 17 4.34 1.41 -3.53
C LEU A 17 5.61 0.85 -2.90
N LEU A 18 5.78 0.99 -1.58
CA LEU A 18 6.95 0.45 -0.86
C LEU A 18 6.99 -1.08 -0.91
N HIS A 19 5.84 -1.72 -0.75
CA HIS A 19 5.74 -3.18 -0.81
C HIS A 19 5.82 -3.70 -2.24
N ASP A 20 5.18 -3.02 -3.20
CA ASP A 20 5.23 -3.30 -4.64
C ASP A 20 6.67 -3.28 -5.17
N ASP A 21 7.45 -2.24 -4.84
CA ASP A 21 8.87 -2.17 -5.19
C ASP A 21 9.67 -3.39 -4.71
N VAL A 22 9.30 -3.98 -3.57
CA VAL A 22 9.96 -5.18 -3.02
C VAL A 22 9.47 -6.44 -3.75
N ILE A 23 8.17 -6.54 -4.03
CA ILE A 23 7.57 -7.70 -4.72
C ILE A 23 8.13 -7.82 -6.13
N ASP A 24 8.25 -6.71 -6.84
CA ASP A 24 8.66 -6.67 -8.24
C ASP A 24 10.20 -6.60 -8.41
N GLU A 25 10.93 -6.56 -7.29
CA GLU A 25 12.38 -6.34 -7.26
C GLU A 25 12.83 -5.06 -7.98
N ASP A 26 11.95 -4.04 -7.99
CA ASP A 26 12.17 -2.78 -8.67
C ASP A 26 13.20 -1.91 -7.91
N THR A 27 14.35 -1.66 -8.53
CA THR A 27 15.44 -0.90 -7.88
C THR A 27 15.29 0.62 -8.02
N THR A 28 14.37 1.09 -8.88
CA THR A 28 14.13 2.52 -9.08
C THR A 28 12.65 2.86 -9.19
N ARG A 29 12.22 3.93 -8.52
CA ARG A 29 10.88 4.52 -8.68
C ARG A 29 10.99 6.03 -8.88
N ARG A 30 10.28 6.56 -9.87
CA ARG A 30 10.28 7.99 -10.23
C ARG A 30 11.71 8.55 -10.37
N HIS A 31 12.56 7.81 -11.08
CA HIS A 31 13.98 8.14 -11.35
C HIS A 31 14.89 8.23 -10.10
N ARG A 32 14.50 7.60 -8.98
CA ARG A 32 15.29 7.54 -7.75
C ARG A 32 15.39 6.09 -7.27
N PRO A 33 16.44 5.72 -6.52
CA PRO A 33 16.49 4.42 -5.87
C PRO A 33 15.27 4.18 -4.99
N THR A 34 14.72 2.97 -5.02
CA THR A 34 13.60 2.55 -4.17
C THR A 34 14.02 2.43 -2.70
N ALA A 35 13.06 2.45 -1.79
CA ALA A 35 13.33 2.40 -0.36
C ALA A 35 14.10 1.13 0.02
N TRP A 36 13.71 -0.03 -0.55
CA TRP A 36 14.39 -1.29 -0.25
C TRP A 36 15.80 -1.35 -0.86
N ALA A 37 16.04 -0.72 -2.01
CA ALA A 37 17.38 -0.63 -2.59
C ALA A 37 18.34 0.22 -1.73
N VAL A 38 17.83 1.18 -0.95
CA VAL A 38 18.63 2.06 -0.09
C VAL A 38 18.76 1.52 1.34
N PHE A 39 17.66 1.03 1.91
CA PHE A 39 17.56 0.66 3.34
C PHE A 39 17.45 -0.84 3.58
N GLY A 40 17.22 -1.63 2.52
CA GLY A 40 17.02 -3.08 2.60
C GLY A 40 15.55 -3.48 2.70
N VAL A 41 15.29 -4.75 2.38
CA VAL A 41 13.95 -5.35 2.38
C VAL A 41 13.25 -5.26 3.74
N PRO A 42 13.88 -5.60 4.89
CA PRO A 42 13.18 -5.56 6.18
C PRO A 42 12.66 -4.17 6.54
N ASP A 43 13.46 -3.14 6.31
CA ASP A 43 13.10 -1.76 6.64
C ASP A 43 11.98 -1.23 5.73
N ALA A 44 11.99 -1.59 4.44
CA ALA A 44 10.94 -1.24 3.51
C ALA A 44 9.59 -1.88 3.89
N ILE A 45 9.60 -3.17 4.25
CA ILE A 45 8.39 -3.90 4.67
C ILE A 45 7.80 -3.27 5.94
N ILE A 46 8.62 -3.14 7.00
CA ILE A 46 8.17 -2.61 8.29
C ILE A 46 7.68 -1.16 8.16
N THR A 47 8.33 -0.36 7.31
CA THR A 47 7.88 1.01 7.05
C THR A 47 6.52 1.03 6.38
N GLY A 48 6.29 0.18 5.37
CA GLY A 48 4.97 0.04 4.74
C GLY A 48 3.88 -0.34 5.74
N ASP A 49 4.13 -1.33 6.61
CA ASP A 49 3.18 -1.75 7.65
C ASP A 49 2.83 -0.60 8.60
N ALA A 50 3.85 0.15 9.03
CA ALA A 50 3.67 1.31 9.88
C ALA A 50 2.83 2.40 9.20
N MET A 51 3.02 2.63 7.90
CA MET A 51 2.25 3.61 7.12
C MET A 51 0.77 3.23 7.02
N LEU A 52 0.45 1.96 6.75
CA LEU A 52 -0.93 1.46 6.76
C LEU A 52 -1.58 1.59 8.14
N ALA A 53 -0.85 1.25 9.21
CA ALA A 53 -1.33 1.42 10.59
C ALA A 53 -1.60 2.90 10.93
N LEU A 54 -0.73 3.82 10.49
CA LEU A 54 -0.91 5.26 10.66
C LEU A 54 -2.14 5.79 9.90
N ALA A 55 -2.36 5.31 8.68
CA ALA A 55 -3.54 5.67 7.88
C ALA A 55 -4.84 5.31 8.61
N GLN A 56 -4.92 4.08 9.15
CA GLN A 56 -6.08 3.63 9.91
C GLN A 56 -6.25 4.40 11.23
N ARG A 57 -5.17 4.64 11.96
CA ARG A 57 -5.21 5.43 13.20
C ARG A 57 -5.75 6.84 12.95
N LEU A 58 -5.31 7.50 11.88
CA LEU A 58 -5.77 8.84 11.53
C LEU A 58 -7.28 8.92 11.29
N LEU A 59 -7.86 7.90 10.66
CA LEU A 59 -9.31 7.79 10.43
C LEU A 59 -10.05 7.38 11.71
N ALA A 60 -9.48 6.50 12.54
CA ALA A 60 -10.09 6.09 13.80
C ALA A 60 -10.18 7.23 14.82
N GLU A 61 -9.20 8.14 14.83
CA GLU A 61 -9.14 9.30 15.73
C GLU A 61 -9.84 10.56 15.17
N ASP A 62 -10.35 10.50 13.93
CA ASP A 62 -11.05 11.65 13.32
C ASP A 62 -12.51 11.73 13.84
N THR A 63 -12.87 12.89 14.39
CA THR A 63 -14.22 13.15 14.90
C THR A 63 -15.24 13.46 13.79
N HIS A 64 -14.79 13.52 12.53
CA HIS A 64 -15.69 13.73 11.41
C HIS A 64 -16.73 12.59 11.28
N PRO A 65 -18.03 12.87 11.08
CA PRO A 65 -19.07 11.84 11.03
C PRO A 65 -18.87 10.75 9.95
N ALA A 66 -18.10 11.07 8.90
CA ALA A 66 -17.78 10.12 7.83
C ALA A 66 -16.53 9.26 8.11
N ALA A 67 -15.80 9.49 9.20
CA ALA A 67 -14.50 8.87 9.46
C ALA A 67 -14.57 7.34 9.57
N GLN A 68 -15.56 6.81 10.29
CA GLN A 68 -15.78 5.36 10.39
C GLN A 68 -16.07 4.72 9.03
N ARG A 69 -16.92 5.36 8.22
CA ARG A 69 -17.20 4.91 6.85
C ARG A 69 -15.97 4.97 5.95
N ALA A 70 -15.15 6.01 6.10
CA ALA A 70 -13.90 6.17 5.36
C ALA A 70 -12.88 5.08 5.75
N SER A 71 -12.73 4.77 7.04
CA SER A 71 -11.88 3.67 7.52
C SER A 71 -12.34 2.33 6.96
N ALA A 72 -13.64 2.01 7.05
CA ALA A 72 -14.19 0.79 6.47
C ALA A 72 -13.92 0.71 4.95
N ARG A 73 -14.14 1.81 4.22
CA ARG A 73 -13.89 1.86 2.78
C ARG A 73 -12.41 1.67 2.43
N LEU A 74 -11.50 2.29 3.19
CA LEU A 74 -10.06 2.13 3.00
C LEU A 74 -9.64 0.68 3.24
N SER A 75 -10.12 0.06 4.33
CA SER A 75 -9.85 -1.36 4.62
C SER A 75 -10.34 -2.28 3.52
N THR A 76 -11.56 -2.08 3.01
CA THR A 76 -12.07 -2.85 1.86
C THR A 76 -11.18 -2.67 0.64
N CYS A 77 -10.78 -1.43 0.33
CA CYS A 77 -9.91 -1.14 -0.80
C CYS A 77 -8.55 -1.85 -0.68
N VAL A 78 -7.96 -1.89 0.51
CA VAL A 78 -6.69 -2.61 0.75
C VAL A 78 -6.85 -4.11 0.57
N ILE A 79 -7.97 -4.70 1.03
CA ILE A 79 -8.26 -6.13 0.82
C ILE A 79 -8.41 -6.44 -0.68
N GLU A 80 -9.16 -5.61 -1.42
CA GLU A 80 -9.31 -5.73 -2.87
C GLU A 80 -7.96 -5.61 -3.59
N LEU A 81 -7.10 -4.68 -3.15
CA LEU A 81 -5.76 -4.49 -3.67
C LEU A 81 -4.88 -5.72 -3.44
N CYS A 82 -4.87 -6.29 -2.23
CA CYS A 82 -4.11 -7.51 -1.93
C CYS A 82 -4.55 -8.69 -2.81
N ALA A 83 -5.86 -8.85 -3.03
CA ALA A 83 -6.38 -9.88 -3.93
C ALA A 83 -5.96 -9.63 -5.38
N GLY A 84 -5.96 -8.36 -5.81
CA GLY A 84 -5.45 -7.94 -7.12
C GLY A 84 -3.98 -8.26 -7.31
N GLN A 85 -3.12 -7.86 -6.37
CA GLN A 85 -1.67 -8.11 -6.43
C GLN A 85 -1.37 -9.62 -6.49
N GLN A 86 -2.04 -10.41 -5.65
CA GLN A 86 -1.84 -11.87 -5.66
C GLN A 86 -2.25 -12.49 -6.99
N ALA A 87 -3.32 -12.00 -7.61
CA ALA A 87 -3.73 -12.46 -8.93
C ALA A 87 -2.69 -12.08 -9.99
N ASP A 88 -2.13 -10.86 -9.92
CA ASP A 88 -1.12 -10.36 -10.86
C ASP A 88 0.17 -11.18 -10.80
N CYS A 89 0.74 -11.39 -9.60
CA CYS A 89 1.89 -12.27 -9.39
C CYS A 89 1.63 -13.69 -9.94
N ALA A 90 0.44 -14.24 -9.71
CA ALA A 90 0.08 -15.56 -10.21
C ALA A 90 -0.10 -15.60 -11.74
N PHE A 91 -0.34 -14.47 -12.41
CA PHE A 91 -0.35 -14.39 -13.87
C PHE A 91 1.07 -14.33 -14.45
N GLU A 92 2.01 -13.68 -13.77
CA GLU A 92 3.43 -13.63 -14.19
C GLU A 92 4.11 -15.00 -14.17
N GLU A 93 3.67 -15.89 -13.27
CA GLU A 93 4.16 -17.28 -13.19
C GLU A 93 3.59 -18.21 -14.29
N ARG A 94 2.57 -17.79 -15.06
CA ARG A 94 1.96 -18.65 -16.09
C ARG A 94 2.81 -18.73 -17.34
N GLY A 95 2.90 -19.95 -17.88
CA GLY A 95 3.52 -20.19 -19.18
C GLY A 95 2.70 -19.58 -20.32
N PRO A 96 3.33 -19.25 -21.47
CA PRO A 96 2.67 -18.64 -22.63
C PRO A 96 1.54 -19.47 -23.25
N ASP A 97 1.39 -20.74 -22.86
CA ASP A 97 0.38 -21.67 -23.39
C ASP A 97 -0.85 -21.82 -22.47
N GLU A 98 -0.92 -21.12 -21.33
CA GLU A 98 -1.99 -21.26 -20.32
C GLU A 98 -3.05 -20.13 -20.34
N VAL A 99 -3.25 -19.49 -21.50
CA VAL A 99 -4.17 -18.35 -21.70
C VAL A 99 -5.49 -18.76 -22.35
#